data_AF-A0A9D5IER8-F1
#
_entry.id   AF-A0A9D5IER8-F1
#
_cell.length_a   1.000
_cell.length_b   1.000
_cell.length_c   1.000
_cell.angle_alpha   90.00
_cell.angle_beta   90.00
_cell.angle_gamma   90.00
#
_symmetry.space_group_name_H-M   'P 1'
#
loop_
_entity.id
_entity.type
_entity.pdbx_description
1 polymer ?
#
loop_
_entity_poly.entity_id
_entity_poly.type
_entity_poly.pdbx_seq_one_letter_code
_entity_poly.pdbx_strand_id
1 'polypeptide(L)'
;MTDFAVKAPFNPEKPNELHARASLPAAPARSTSDFARHFLGLILGIIGTCIFVALAFQARAGWDNHREWVVATTLPGGAIAGVCLGFLLARGQVVAALPGIALLVVSASFAALNIWRGQVVDGPDVGRDILTVTSGVFLVFAGLAFLIAEIRVEWKDPTRAPKPAI
;
A
#
# COMPACT_ATOMS: atom_id res chain seq x y z
N MET A 1 13.68 41.12 16.54
CA MET A 1 12.74 40.36 17.39
C MET A 1 11.36 40.57 16.80
N THR A 2 10.70 39.51 16.37
CA THR A 2 9.33 39.57 15.86
C THR A 2 8.40 39.70 17.07
N ASP A 3 7.63 40.78 17.13
CA ASP A 3 6.72 41.03 18.24
C ASP A 3 5.46 40.16 18.07
N PHE A 4 5.38 39.09 18.86
CA PHE A 4 4.24 38.17 18.88
C PHE A 4 3.01 38.75 19.60
N ALA A 5 3.11 39.95 20.19
CA ALA A 5 2.00 40.67 20.79
C ALA A 5 1.37 41.71 19.83
N VAL A 6 1.89 41.86 18.61
CA VAL A 6 1.26 42.70 17.58
C VAL A 6 -0.12 42.13 17.27
N LYS A 7 -1.16 42.93 17.57
CA LYS A 7 -2.53 42.66 17.12
C LYS A 7 -2.50 42.37 15.62
N ALA A 8 -3.10 41.25 15.23
CA ALA A 8 -3.23 40.87 13.83
C ALA A 8 -3.72 42.07 13.00
N PRO A 9 -3.17 42.30 11.79
CA PRO A 9 -3.51 43.45 10.97
C PRO A 9 -5.04 43.52 10.77
N PHE A 10 -5.67 44.46 11.47
CA PHE A 10 -7.11 44.70 11.41
C PHE A 10 -7.37 45.65 10.25
N ASN A 11 -7.99 45.15 9.19
CA ASN A 11 -8.45 45.99 8.10
C ASN A 11 -9.87 46.51 8.43
N PRO A 12 -10.04 47.78 8.81
CA PRO A 12 -11.33 48.32 9.22
C PRO A 12 -12.34 48.40 8.07
N GLU A 13 -11.88 48.40 6.81
CA GLU A 13 -12.76 48.37 5.64
C GLU A 13 -13.36 46.98 5.40
N LYS A 14 -12.78 45.95 6.03
CA LYS A 14 -13.09 44.54 5.74
C LYS A 14 -13.15 43.67 7.00
N PRO A 15 -14.03 44.00 7.96
CA PRO A 15 -14.00 43.45 9.31
C PRO A 15 -14.21 41.92 9.40
N ASN A 16 -14.69 41.27 8.34
CA ASN A 16 -14.97 39.82 8.31
C ASN A 16 -14.43 39.10 7.06
N GLU A 17 -13.59 39.70 6.21
CA GLU A 17 -13.20 39.08 4.93
C GLU A 17 -12.35 37.82 5.07
N LEU A 18 -11.57 37.68 6.15
CA LEU A 18 -10.70 36.50 6.35
C LEU A 18 -11.49 35.24 6.76
N HIS A 19 -12.73 35.40 7.24
CA HIS A 19 -13.56 34.29 7.73
C HIS A 19 -14.95 34.21 7.08
N ALA A 20 -15.32 35.18 6.24
CA ALA A 20 -16.58 35.14 5.52
C ALA A 20 -16.53 34.03 4.46
N ARG A 21 -17.46 33.07 4.53
CA ARG A 21 -17.58 32.02 3.50
C ARG A 21 -17.76 32.56 2.08
N ALA A 22 -18.30 33.77 1.95
CA ALA A 22 -18.54 34.44 0.68
C ALA A 22 -17.29 35.08 0.05
N SER A 23 -16.26 35.39 0.84
CA SER A 23 -14.97 35.92 0.36
C SER A 23 -13.93 34.83 0.13
N LEU A 24 -14.26 33.56 0.46
CA LEU A 24 -13.42 32.44 0.10
C LEU A 24 -13.40 32.30 -1.42
N PRO A 25 -12.22 32.23 -2.05
CA PRO A 25 -12.14 31.95 -3.47
C PRO A 25 -12.85 30.63 -3.78
N ALA A 26 -13.62 30.61 -4.87
CA ALA A 26 -14.27 29.39 -5.33
C ALA A 26 -13.21 28.27 -5.48
N ALA A 27 -13.51 27.09 -4.96
CA ALA A 27 -12.60 25.96 -5.09
C ALA A 27 -12.31 25.73 -6.58
N PRO A 28 -11.04 25.49 -6.97
CA PRO A 28 -10.70 25.23 -8.36
C PRO A 28 -11.51 24.04 -8.87
N ALA A 29 -12.08 24.17 -10.07
CA ALA A 29 -12.84 23.11 -10.71
C ALA A 29 -11.93 21.88 -10.87
N ARG A 30 -12.21 20.80 -10.12
CA ARG A 30 -11.43 19.56 -10.23
C ARG A 30 -11.83 18.86 -11.52
N SER A 31 -10.85 18.62 -12.39
CA SER A 31 -11.06 17.72 -13.52
C SER A 31 -11.28 16.29 -13.02
N THR A 32 -11.99 15.47 -13.80
CA THR A 32 -12.14 14.04 -13.52
C THR A 32 -10.79 13.32 -13.45
N SER A 33 -9.80 13.78 -14.22
CA SER A 33 -8.43 13.30 -14.16
C SER A 33 -7.73 13.63 -12.84
N ASP A 34 -7.97 14.80 -12.24
CA ASP A 34 -7.39 15.16 -10.94
C ASP A 34 -8.01 14.33 -9.82
N PHE A 35 -9.31 14.07 -9.92
CA PHE A 35 -9.99 13.15 -9.01
C PHE A 35 -9.41 11.73 -9.10
N ALA A 36 -9.26 11.19 -10.33
CA ALA A 36 -8.69 9.85 -10.53
C ALA A 36 -7.25 9.76 -10.00
N ARG A 37 -6.40 10.76 -10.27
CA ARG A 37 -5.03 10.83 -9.75
C ARG A 37 -4.99 10.90 -8.23
N HIS A 38 -5.92 11.62 -7.61
CA HIS A 38 -6.01 11.74 -6.16
C HIS A 38 -6.28 10.40 -5.47
N PHE A 39 -7.10 9.54 -6.07
CA PHE A 39 -7.45 8.22 -5.52
C PHE A 39 -6.62 7.07 -6.06
N LEU A 40 -5.71 7.31 -7.00
CA LEU A 40 -4.93 6.26 -7.66
C LEU A 40 -4.16 5.38 -6.68
N GLY A 41 -3.50 5.97 -5.68
CA GLY A 41 -2.78 5.23 -4.64
C GLY A 41 -3.69 4.34 -3.80
N LEU A 42 -4.89 4.82 -3.47
CA LEU A 42 -5.88 4.04 -2.73
C LEU A 42 -6.40 2.86 -3.57
N ILE A 43 -6.75 3.11 -4.83
CA ILE A 43 -7.26 2.09 -5.75
C ILE A 43 -6.20 0.99 -5.96
N LEU A 44 -4.96 1.39 -6.27
CA LEU A 44 -3.85 0.44 -6.45
C LEU A 44 -3.53 -0.29 -5.14
N GLY A 45 -3.66 0.37 -3.98
CA GLY A 45 -3.45 -0.24 -2.67
C GLY A 45 -4.51 -1.31 -2.33
N ILE A 46 -5.78 -1.05 -2.68
CA ILE A 46 -6.87 -2.04 -2.55
C ILE A 46 -6.59 -3.24 -3.45
N ILE A 47 -6.23 -3.02 -4.72
CA ILE A 47 -5.92 -4.09 -5.67
C ILE A 47 -4.73 -4.92 -5.16
N GLY A 48 -3.64 -4.26 -4.73
CA GLY A 48 -2.47 -4.92 -4.16
C GLY A 48 -2.81 -5.75 -2.93
N THR A 49 -3.68 -5.23 -2.05
CA THR A 49 -4.17 -5.95 -0.87
C THR A 49 -4.93 -7.20 -1.27
N CYS A 50 -5.84 -7.10 -2.25
CA CYS A 50 -6.58 -8.25 -2.75
C CYS A 50 -5.64 -9.34 -3.31
N ILE A 51 -4.57 -8.96 -4.01
CA ILE A 51 -3.56 -9.91 -4.53
C ILE A 51 -2.85 -10.63 -3.38
N PHE A 52 -2.37 -9.89 -2.37
CA PHE A 52 -1.70 -10.47 -1.20
C PHE A 52 -2.63 -11.42 -0.42
N VAL A 53 -3.87 -11.00 -0.21
CA VAL A 53 -4.90 -11.80 0.48
C VAL A 53 -5.20 -13.07 -0.32
N ALA A 54 -5.42 -12.97 -1.62
CA ALA A 54 -5.69 -14.12 -2.48
C ALA A 54 -4.54 -15.14 -2.44
N LEU A 55 -3.28 -14.68 -2.53
CA LEU A 55 -2.11 -15.56 -2.43
C LEU A 55 -1.97 -16.20 -1.05
N ALA A 56 -2.27 -15.46 0.03
CA ALA A 56 -2.26 -16.00 1.38
C ALA A 56 -3.32 -17.10 1.57
N PHE A 57 -4.53 -16.91 1.04
CA PHE A 57 -5.57 -17.94 1.05
C PHE A 57 -5.22 -19.14 0.17
N GLN A 58 -4.54 -18.92 -0.96
CA GLN A 58 -4.08 -20.04 -1.78
C GLN A 58 -2.99 -20.85 -1.07
N ALA A 59 -2.09 -20.19 -0.34
CA ALA A 59 -1.13 -20.89 0.49
C ALA A 59 -1.82 -21.68 1.62
N ARG A 60 -2.94 -21.19 2.15
CA ARG A 60 -3.74 -21.92 3.15
C ARG A 60 -4.41 -23.17 2.60
N ALA A 61 -4.90 -23.14 1.36
CA ALA A 61 -5.63 -24.27 0.78
C ALA A 61 -4.82 -25.58 0.75
N GLY A 62 -3.50 -25.51 0.89
CA GLY A 62 -2.63 -26.68 1.02
C GLY A 62 -2.44 -27.20 2.45
N TRP A 63 -2.98 -26.57 3.49
CA TRP A 63 -2.71 -26.91 4.89
C TRP A 63 -3.94 -27.47 5.62
N ASP A 64 -3.70 -28.43 6.52
CA ASP A 64 -4.72 -28.94 7.44
C ASP A 64 -5.26 -27.83 8.38
N ASN A 65 -6.53 -27.96 8.77
CA ASN A 65 -7.31 -26.99 9.59
C ASN A 65 -6.62 -26.48 10.87
N HIS A 66 -5.61 -27.17 11.41
CA HIS A 66 -4.89 -26.71 12.61
C HIS A 66 -3.99 -25.48 12.38
N ARG A 67 -3.76 -25.08 11.11
CA ARG A 67 -2.88 -23.93 10.76
C ARG A 67 -3.63 -22.71 10.24
N GLU A 68 -4.95 -22.66 10.37
CA GLU A 68 -5.79 -21.55 9.90
C GLU A 68 -5.44 -20.20 10.55
N TRP A 69 -4.96 -20.24 11.79
CA TRP A 69 -4.54 -19.05 12.53
C TRP A 69 -3.40 -18.29 11.83
N VAL A 70 -2.60 -18.95 10.98
CA VAL A 70 -1.48 -18.31 10.27
C VAL A 70 -1.97 -17.32 9.23
N VAL A 71 -3.04 -17.63 8.48
CA VAL A 71 -3.62 -16.66 7.55
C VAL A 71 -4.23 -15.49 8.30
N ALA A 72 -5.01 -15.76 9.35
CA ALA A 72 -5.66 -14.71 10.13
C ALA A 72 -4.65 -13.74 10.76
N THR A 73 -3.49 -14.24 11.21
CA THR A 73 -2.43 -13.41 11.80
C THR A 73 -1.57 -12.69 10.76
N THR A 74 -1.40 -13.23 9.56
CA THR A 74 -0.59 -12.61 8.49
C THR A 74 -1.39 -11.64 7.62
N LEU A 75 -2.73 -11.73 7.60
CA LEU A 75 -3.61 -10.90 6.76
C LEU A 75 -3.42 -9.39 6.95
N PRO A 76 -3.33 -8.85 8.19
CA PRO A 76 -3.05 -7.43 8.39
C PRO A 76 -1.72 -6.99 7.76
N GLY A 77 -0.69 -7.84 7.84
CA GLY A 77 0.60 -7.59 7.20
C GLY A 77 0.51 -7.57 5.68
N GLY A 78 -0.26 -8.49 5.09
CA GLY A 78 -0.53 -8.53 3.66
C GLY A 78 -1.29 -7.29 3.17
N ALA A 79 -2.23 -6.77 3.96
CA ALA A 79 -2.92 -5.52 3.64
C ALA A 79 -1.97 -4.32 3.65
N ILE A 80 -1.10 -4.21 4.65
CA ILE A 80 -0.08 -3.16 4.71
C ILE A 80 0.84 -3.25 3.49
N ALA A 81 1.32 -4.45 3.15
CA ALA A 81 2.18 -4.68 1.98
C ALA A 81 1.50 -4.26 0.66
N GLY A 82 0.23 -4.65 0.47
CA GLY A 82 -0.56 -4.28 -0.70
C GLY A 82 -0.74 -2.76 -0.82
N VAL A 83 -1.00 -2.08 0.29
CA VAL A 83 -1.08 -0.61 0.35
C VAL A 83 0.27 0.02 0.00
N CYS A 84 1.38 -0.43 0.59
CA CYS A 84 2.72 0.07 0.27
C CYS A 84 3.04 -0.07 -1.23
N LEU A 85 2.75 -1.22 -1.84
CA LEU A 85 2.90 -1.40 -3.29
C LEU A 85 2.05 -0.38 -4.06
N GLY A 86 0.78 -0.20 -3.68
CA GLY A 86 -0.11 0.76 -4.33
C GLY A 86 0.40 2.20 -4.28
N PHE A 87 0.93 2.63 -3.14
CA PHE A 87 1.53 3.95 -2.97
C PHE A 87 2.82 4.10 -3.79
N LEU A 88 3.73 3.12 -3.76
CA LEU A 88 4.94 3.14 -4.58
C LEU A 88 4.62 3.29 -6.08
N LEU A 89 3.63 2.55 -6.58
CA LEU A 89 3.21 2.62 -7.98
C LEU A 89 2.53 3.95 -8.32
N ALA A 90 1.64 4.45 -7.46
CA ALA A 90 0.98 5.73 -7.68
C ALA A 90 1.96 6.91 -7.68
N ARG A 91 3.07 6.81 -6.95
CA ARG A 91 4.15 7.79 -6.91
C ARG A 91 5.17 7.64 -8.06
N GLY A 92 4.98 6.66 -8.94
CA GLY A 92 5.92 6.37 -10.03
C GLY A 92 7.26 5.77 -9.57
N GLN A 93 7.36 5.32 -8.32
CA GLN A 93 8.57 4.78 -7.71
C GLN A 93 8.74 3.28 -8.03
N VAL A 94 8.54 2.90 -9.30
CA VAL A 94 8.55 1.51 -9.76
C VAL A 94 9.90 0.85 -9.51
N VAL A 95 11.00 1.59 -9.70
CA VAL A 95 12.36 1.09 -9.47
C VAL A 95 12.58 0.67 -8.02
N ALA A 96 12.00 1.41 -7.06
CA ALA A 96 12.06 1.05 -5.64
C ALA A 96 11.19 -0.19 -5.32
N ALA A 97 10.07 -0.36 -6.04
CA ALA A 97 9.18 -1.51 -5.89
C ALA A 97 9.71 -2.80 -6.55
N LEU A 98 10.63 -2.71 -7.51
CA LEU A 98 11.11 -3.86 -8.30
C LEU A 98 11.53 -5.09 -7.48
N PRO A 99 12.32 -4.97 -6.39
CA PRO A 99 12.71 -6.13 -5.59
C PRO A 99 11.49 -6.85 -5.00
N GLY A 100 10.52 -6.10 -4.48
CA GLY A 100 9.28 -6.66 -3.95
C GLY A 100 8.41 -7.28 -5.06
N ILE A 101 8.33 -6.64 -6.22
CA ILE A 101 7.60 -7.18 -7.39
C ILE A 101 8.23 -8.50 -7.85
N ALA A 102 9.55 -8.60 -7.93
CA ALA A 102 10.24 -9.82 -8.30
C ALA A 102 9.93 -10.97 -7.32
N LEU A 103 10.00 -10.71 -6.01
CA LEU A 103 9.65 -11.68 -4.98
C LEU A 103 8.16 -12.09 -5.04
N LEU A 104 7.27 -11.13 -5.31
CA LEU A 104 5.84 -11.39 -5.48
C LEU A 104 5.56 -12.27 -6.70
N VAL A 105 6.24 -12.03 -7.83
CA VAL A 105 6.14 -12.86 -9.04
C VAL A 105 6.66 -14.27 -8.78
N VAL A 106 7.76 -14.42 -8.05
CA VAL A 106 8.27 -15.75 -7.64
C VAL A 106 7.26 -16.47 -6.75
N SER A 107 6.70 -15.79 -5.75
CA SER A 107 5.64 -16.34 -4.88
C SER A 107 4.42 -16.79 -5.68
N ALA A 108 3.93 -15.94 -6.61
CA ALA A 108 2.81 -16.24 -7.48
C ALA A 108 3.10 -17.42 -8.41
N SER A 109 4.32 -17.54 -8.91
CA SER A 109 4.74 -18.67 -9.74
C SER A 109 4.67 -19.99 -8.98
N PHE A 110 5.13 -20.02 -7.72
CA PHE A 110 4.99 -21.21 -6.88
C PHE A 110 3.52 -21.53 -6.55
N ALA A 111 2.69 -20.51 -6.31
CA ALA A 111 1.26 -20.70 -6.10
C ALA A 111 0.58 -21.29 -7.35
N ALA A 112 0.92 -20.79 -8.55
CA ALA A 112 0.41 -21.31 -9.81
C ALA A 112 0.85 -22.76 -10.07
N LEU A 113 2.13 -23.08 -9.81
CA LEU A 113 2.64 -24.45 -9.89
C LEU A 113 1.94 -25.39 -8.91
N ASN A 114 1.63 -24.92 -7.69
CA ASN A 114 0.89 -25.69 -6.71
C ASN A 114 -0.55 -25.99 -7.17
N ILE A 115 -1.23 -24.99 -7.75
CA ILE A 115 -2.57 -25.17 -8.34
C ILE A 115 -2.52 -26.20 -9.46
N TRP A 116 -1.59 -26.04 -10.41
CA TRP A 116 -1.43 -26.97 -11.53
C TRP A 116 -1.16 -28.39 -11.05
N ARG A 117 -0.25 -28.56 -10.09
CA ARG A 117 0.07 -29.87 -9.52
C ARG A 117 -1.13 -30.51 -8.82
N GLY A 118 -1.97 -29.70 -8.16
CA GLY A 118 -3.21 -30.16 -7.56
C GLY A 118 -4.30 -30.61 -8.53
N GLN A 119 -4.15 -30.33 -9.84
CA GLN A 119 -5.02 -30.87 -10.88
C GLN A 119 -4.51 -32.19 -11.46
N VAL A 120 -3.25 -32.55 -11.22
CA VAL A 120 -2.57 -33.70 -11.83
C VAL A 120 -2.36 -34.83 -10.81
N VAL A 121 -2.18 -34.50 -9.54
CA VAL A 121 -1.88 -35.46 -8.47
C VAL A 121 -3.01 -35.47 -7.44
N ASP A 122 -3.62 -36.64 -7.26
CA ASP A 122 -4.62 -36.89 -6.23
C ASP A 122 -3.96 -37.30 -4.90
N GLY A 123 -4.48 -36.77 -3.80
CA GLY A 123 -4.04 -37.12 -2.44
C GLY A 123 -2.87 -36.27 -1.89
N PRO A 124 -2.32 -36.68 -0.72
CA PRO A 124 -1.24 -35.96 -0.05
C PRO A 124 0.05 -35.98 -0.86
N ASP A 125 0.67 -34.81 -1.05
CA ASP A 125 1.86 -34.66 -1.88
C ASP A 125 2.85 -33.67 -1.26
N VAL A 126 4.01 -34.19 -0.84
CA VAL A 126 5.11 -33.42 -0.23
C VAL A 126 5.58 -32.28 -1.14
N GLY A 127 5.49 -32.45 -2.46
CA GLY A 127 5.86 -31.38 -3.39
C GLY A 127 4.91 -30.18 -3.33
N ARG A 128 3.62 -30.42 -3.09
CA ARG A 128 2.63 -29.35 -2.89
C ARG A 128 2.86 -28.61 -1.58
N ASP A 129 3.24 -29.31 -0.53
CA ASP A 129 3.59 -28.71 0.77
C ASP A 129 4.80 -27.78 0.63
N ILE A 130 5.85 -28.23 -0.05
CA ILE A 130 7.06 -27.43 -0.30
C ILE A 130 6.68 -26.16 -1.10
N LEU A 131 5.96 -26.30 -2.22
CA LEU A 131 5.54 -25.17 -3.04
C LEU A 131 4.72 -24.15 -2.24
N THR A 132 3.83 -24.64 -1.38
CA THR A 132 2.98 -23.82 -0.52
C THR A 132 3.80 -23.03 0.49
N VAL A 133 4.70 -23.69 1.23
CA VAL A 133 5.56 -23.05 2.23
C VAL A 133 6.49 -22.04 1.56
N THR A 134 7.14 -22.43 0.45
CA THR A 134 8.04 -21.55 -0.29
C THR A 134 7.28 -20.33 -0.84
N SER A 135 6.10 -20.51 -1.42
CA SER A 135 5.25 -19.39 -1.88
C SER A 135 4.95 -18.41 -0.74
N GLY A 136 4.56 -18.91 0.44
CA GLY A 136 4.29 -18.09 1.62
C GLY A 136 5.51 -17.32 2.12
N VAL A 137 6.68 -17.94 2.17
CA VAL A 137 7.94 -17.27 2.57
C VAL A 137 8.29 -16.12 1.62
N PHE A 138 8.22 -16.36 0.31
CA PHE A 138 8.46 -15.31 -0.68
C PHE A 138 7.42 -14.18 -0.60
N LEU A 139 6.16 -14.50 -0.28
CA LEU A 139 5.12 -13.50 -0.07
C LEU A 139 5.45 -12.58 1.11
N VAL A 140 5.91 -13.14 2.23
CA VAL A 140 6.34 -12.35 3.40
C VAL A 140 7.52 -11.45 3.04
N PHE A 141 8.54 -11.98 2.35
CA PHE A 141 9.67 -11.17 1.91
C PHE A 141 9.29 -10.08 0.90
N ALA A 142 8.35 -10.36 0.01
CA ALA A 142 7.80 -9.35 -0.90
C ALA A 142 7.14 -8.21 -0.11
N GLY A 143 6.32 -8.54 0.89
CA GLY A 143 5.67 -7.55 1.74
C GLY A 143 6.67 -6.69 2.53
N LEU A 144 7.69 -7.31 3.12
CA LEU A 144 8.77 -6.58 3.80
C LEU A 144 9.56 -5.68 2.84
N ALA A 145 9.83 -6.15 1.62
CA ALA A 145 10.50 -5.35 0.61
C ALA A 145 9.70 -4.10 0.23
N PHE A 146 8.37 -4.23 0.06
CA PHE A 146 7.50 -3.07 -0.21
C PHE A 146 7.47 -2.09 0.96
N LEU A 147 7.37 -2.58 2.20
CA LEU A 147 7.39 -1.74 3.39
C LEU A 147 8.70 -0.96 3.50
N ILE A 148 9.84 -1.64 3.36
CA ILE A 148 11.17 -1.01 3.43
C ILE A 148 11.34 -0.01 2.29
N ALA A 149 10.88 -0.35 1.07
CA ALA A 149 10.93 0.55 -0.07
C ALA A 149 10.11 1.82 0.18
N GLU A 150 8.88 1.70 0.70
CA GLU A 150 8.04 2.85 1.00
C GLU A 150 8.67 3.74 2.09
N ILE A 151 9.19 3.15 3.18
CA ILE A 151 9.90 3.91 4.21
C ILE A 151 11.09 4.68 3.62
N ARG A 152 11.88 4.01 2.77
CA ARG A 152 13.05 4.62 2.14
C ARG A 152 12.68 5.75 1.18
N VAL A 153 11.63 5.57 0.40
CA VAL A 153 11.11 6.58 -0.51
C VAL A 153 10.59 7.77 0.30
N GLU A 154 9.82 7.53 1.35
CA GLU A 154 9.27 8.58 2.21
C GLU A 154 10.35 9.40 2.94
N TRP A 155 11.47 8.78 3.30
CA TRP A 155 12.61 9.53 3.86
C TRP A 155 13.35 10.39 2.84
N LYS A 156 13.36 9.99 1.56
CA LYS A 156 14.06 10.74 0.50
C LYS A 156 13.20 11.83 -0.12
N ASP A 157 11.91 11.56 -0.25
CA ASP A 157 10.92 12.42 -0.88
C ASP A 157 9.62 12.36 -0.07
N PRO A 158 9.51 13.11 1.03
CA PRO A 158 8.37 13.02 1.94
C PRO A 158 7.09 13.54 1.29
N THR A 159 5.99 12.80 1.48
CA THR A 159 4.64 13.21 1.04
C THR A 159 4.09 14.37 1.88
N ARG A 160 4.61 14.55 3.09
CA ARG A 160 4.21 15.62 4.01
C ARG A 160 5.07 16.87 3.78
N ALA A 161 4.44 18.03 3.77
CA ALA A 161 5.13 19.31 3.73
C ALA A 161 6.14 19.40 4.90
N PRO A 162 7.34 19.96 4.67
CA PRO A 162 8.31 20.17 5.73
C PRO A 162 7.68 21.04 6.83
N LYS A 163 7.97 20.72 8.10
CA LYS A 163 7.52 21.55 9.22
C LYS A 163 8.09 22.96 9.05
N PRO A 164 7.31 24.03 9.28
CA PRO A 164 7.83 25.38 9.24
C PRO A 164 8.97 25.53 10.24
N ALA A 165 10.02 26.25 9.84
CA ALA A 165 11.12 26.59 10.75
C ALA A 165 10.55 27.40 11.93
N ILE A 166 10.87 26.95 13.15
CA ILE A 166 10.50 27.61 14.40
C ILE A 166 11.39 28.84 14.60
#